data_AF-A0A168M8D7-F1
#
_entry.id   AF-A0A168M8D7-F1
#
_cell.length_a   1.000
_cell.length_b   1.000
_cell.length_c   1.000
_cell.angle_alpha   90.00
_cell.angle_beta   90.00
_cell.angle_gamma   90.00
#
_symmetry.space_group_name_H-M   'P 1'
#
loop_
_entity.id
_entity.type
_entity.pdbx_description
1 polymer ?
#
loop_
_entity_poly.entity_id
_entity_poly.type
_entity_poly.pdbx_seq_one_letter_code
_entity_poly.pdbx_strand_id
1 'polypeptide(L)'
;MDLVKSRKSSAEVRSRYCSIENVKKVAKLFKKDQKIKLKIRFTHGAYINIGCNKYRTVRDTVVDKTEWFVVIQRKNSRESFKYIDFCIGDVQVMEV
;
A
#
# COMPACT_ATOMS: atom_id res chain seq x y z
N MET A 1 -9.10 29.00 -35.69
CA MET A 1 -7.74 28.48 -35.45
C MET A 1 -7.51 28.43 -33.95
N ASP A 2 -7.40 27.20 -33.47
CA ASP A 2 -6.76 26.69 -32.25
C ASP A 2 -6.92 27.41 -30.89
N LEU A 3 -8.01 27.08 -30.20
CA LEU A 3 -8.05 27.06 -28.73
C LEU A 3 -7.56 25.69 -28.21
N VAL A 4 -6.28 25.37 -28.41
CA VAL A 4 -5.68 24.24 -27.70
C VAL A 4 -5.35 24.73 -26.28
N LYS A 5 -6.35 24.65 -25.39
CA LYS A 5 -6.12 24.60 -23.95
C LYS A 5 -5.18 23.43 -23.70
N SER A 6 -3.89 23.73 -23.56
CA SER A 6 -2.86 22.80 -23.13
C SER A 6 -3.38 22.08 -21.89
N ARG A 7 -3.77 20.82 -22.06
CA ARG A 7 -4.14 19.93 -20.97
C ARG A 7 -2.87 19.83 -20.13
N LYS A 8 -2.80 20.58 -19.03
CA LYS A 8 -1.83 20.32 -17.96
C LYS A 8 -1.96 18.83 -17.66
N SER A 9 -0.97 18.06 -18.09
CA SER A 9 -0.82 16.66 -17.71
C SER A 9 -0.62 16.65 -16.21
N SER A 10 -1.72 16.53 -15.47
CA SER A 10 -1.76 16.33 -14.02
C SER A 10 -1.34 14.89 -13.66
N ALA A 11 -0.45 14.29 -14.44
CA ALA A 11 0.44 13.28 -13.93
C ALA A 11 1.52 14.03 -13.15
N GLU A 12 1.14 14.58 -12.00
CA GLU A 12 2.09 14.87 -10.94
C GLU A 12 2.70 13.49 -10.61
N VAL A 13 3.80 13.16 -11.32
CA VAL A 13 4.55 11.94 -11.11
C VAL A 13 4.99 12.05 -9.67
N ARG A 14 4.27 11.40 -8.76
CA ARG A 14 4.68 11.21 -7.38
C ARG A 14 5.92 10.35 -7.43
N SER A 15 7.04 10.98 -7.73
CA SER A 15 8.39 10.54 -7.50
C SER A 15 8.59 10.51 -5.98
N ARG A 16 7.82 9.65 -5.30
CA ARG A 16 8.03 9.31 -3.90
C ARG A 16 9.02 8.16 -3.91
N TYR A 17 10.27 8.47 -4.25
CA TYR A 17 11.35 7.52 -4.04
C TYR A 17 11.41 7.22 -2.53
N CYS A 18 11.07 5.99 -2.14
CA CYS A 18 11.31 5.52 -0.78
C CYS A 18 12.76 5.05 -0.70
N SER A 19 13.55 5.64 0.20
CA SER A 19 14.89 5.14 0.46
C SER A 19 14.85 3.72 1.02
N ILE A 20 15.88 2.93 0.75
CA ILE A 20 16.03 1.57 1.31
C ILE A 20 16.00 1.61 2.84
N GLU A 21 16.54 2.67 3.46
CA GLU A 21 16.49 2.86 4.91
C GLU A 21 15.05 2.98 5.44
N ASN A 22 14.17 3.70 4.71
CA ASN A 22 12.77 3.82 5.08
C ASN A 22 12.03 2.49 4.90
N VAL A 23 12.32 1.73 3.83
CA VAL A 23 11.83 0.35 3.64
C VAL A 23 12.22 -0.51 4.85
N LYS A 24 13.49 -0.46 5.28
CA LYS A 24 13.99 -1.21 6.44
C LYS A 24 13.34 -0.76 7.76
N LYS A 25 13.05 0.53 7.94
CA LYS A 25 12.31 1.02 9.10
C LYS A 25 10.88 0.48 9.13
N VAL A 26 10.18 0.49 8.00
CA VAL A 26 8.83 -0.10 7.88
C VAL A 26 8.87 -1.60 8.16
N ALA A 27 9.84 -2.34 7.62
CA ALA A 27 9.97 -3.79 7.83
C ALA A 27 10.11 -4.19 9.32
N LYS A 28 10.65 -3.30 10.15
CA LYS A 28 10.80 -3.51 11.61
C LYS A 28 9.47 -3.40 12.37
N LEU A 29 8.46 -2.72 11.81
CA LEU A 29 7.15 -2.57 12.45
C LEU A 29 6.35 -3.88 12.51
N PHE A 30 6.69 -4.84 11.65
CA PHE A 30 6.00 -6.12 11.56
C PHE A 30 6.76 -7.20 12.31
N LYS A 31 6.05 -7.92 13.17
CA LYS A 31 6.52 -9.15 13.82
C LYS A 31 5.67 -10.33 13.37
N LYS A 32 6.29 -11.50 13.27
CA LYS A 32 5.55 -12.74 13.02
C LYS A 32 4.52 -12.96 14.14
N ASP A 33 3.36 -13.48 13.78
CA ASP A 33 2.20 -13.75 14.64
C ASP A 33 1.52 -12.50 15.24
N GLN A 34 1.94 -11.31 14.81
CA GLN A 34 1.30 -10.05 15.20
C GLN A 34 -0.03 -9.86 14.46
N LYS A 35 -1.10 -9.55 15.21
CA LYS A 35 -2.35 -9.04 14.63
C LYS A 35 -2.16 -7.58 14.21
N ILE A 36 -2.50 -7.27 12.97
CA ILE A 36 -2.36 -5.93 12.40
C ILE A 36 -3.64 -5.50 11.72
N LYS A 37 -3.86 -4.19 11.68
CA LYS A 37 -4.94 -3.56 10.92
C LYS A 37 -4.32 -2.69 9.84
N LEU A 38 -4.66 -2.94 8.58
CA LEU A 38 -4.18 -2.18 7.44
C LEU A 38 -5.30 -1.42 6.76
N LYS A 39 -5.02 -0.20 6.29
CA LYS A 39 -5.85 0.57 5.38
C LYS A 39 -5.14 0.66 4.03
N ILE A 40 -5.69 -0.01 3.02
CA ILE A 40 -5.15 -0.09 1.68
C ILE A 40 -5.93 0.89 0.80
N ARG A 41 -5.25 1.78 0.11
CA ARG A 41 -5.80 2.68 -0.89
C ARG A 41 -5.89 1.96 -2.22
N PHE A 42 -7.04 2.07 -2.89
CA PHE A 42 -7.18 1.62 -4.26
C PHE A 42 -6.44 2.60 -5.18
N THR A 43 -5.26 2.21 -5.68
CA THR A 43 -4.55 2.94 -6.74
C THR A 43 -4.94 2.40 -8.11
N HIS A 44 -5.05 3.31 -9.08
CA HIS A 44 -5.41 2.99 -10.46
C HIS A 44 -4.41 1.97 -11.03
N GLY A 45 -4.87 0.74 -11.35
CA GLY A 45 -4.10 -0.26 -12.10
C GLY A 45 -4.13 -1.69 -11.54
N ALA A 46 -4.19 -1.88 -10.22
CA ALA A 46 -4.12 -3.23 -9.62
C ALA A 46 -5.36 -3.62 -8.80
N TYR A 47 -6.16 -2.65 -8.38
CA TYR A 47 -7.28 -2.89 -7.48
C TYR A 47 -8.45 -1.99 -7.87
N ILE A 48 -9.14 -2.31 -8.95
CA ILE A 48 -10.33 -1.55 -9.35
C ILE A 48 -11.47 -2.52 -9.58
N ASN A 49 -12.40 -2.56 -8.62
CA ASN A 49 -13.80 -2.80 -8.95
C ASN A 49 -14.67 -1.90 -8.06
N ILE A 50 -15.18 -0.84 -8.69
CA ILE A 50 -16.48 -0.16 -8.57
C ILE A 50 -17.00 0.21 -7.16
N GLY A 51 -17.41 1.48 -7.03
CA GLY A 51 -18.46 1.90 -6.09
C GLY A 51 -17.98 2.29 -4.69
N CYS A 52 -17.83 3.60 -4.47
CA CYS A 52 -17.97 4.26 -3.17
C CYS A 52 -16.86 4.17 -2.12
N ASN A 53 -15.88 3.25 -2.16
CA ASN A 53 -14.79 3.25 -1.17
C ASN A 53 -13.40 3.34 -1.80
N LYS A 54 -12.69 4.46 -1.56
CA LYS A 54 -11.30 4.70 -1.99
C LYS A 54 -10.28 3.84 -1.23
N TYR A 55 -10.74 3.08 -0.23
CA TYR A 55 -9.90 2.28 0.64
C TYR A 55 -10.57 0.95 1.03
N ARG A 56 -9.75 -0.06 1.32
CA ARG A 56 -10.14 -1.31 1.97
C ARG A 56 -9.39 -1.45 3.29
N THR A 57 -10.07 -1.96 4.32
CA THR A 57 -9.42 -2.32 5.59
C THR A 57 -9.20 -3.82 5.69
N VAL A 58 -8.06 -4.21 6.25
CA VAL A 58 -7.66 -5.60 6.52
C VAL A 58 -7.35 -5.70 8.01
N ARG A 59 -7.81 -6.77 8.68
CA ARG A 59 -7.50 -7.00 10.10
C ARG A 59 -7.17 -8.47 10.28
N ASP A 60 -5.89 -8.78 10.27
CA ASP A 60 -5.40 -10.14 10.10
C ASP A 60 -3.99 -10.30 10.71
N THR A 61 -3.44 -11.52 10.65
CA THR A 61 -2.19 -11.88 11.32
C THR A 61 -1.02 -11.92 10.34
N VAL A 62 0.12 -11.35 10.73
CA VAL A 62 1.39 -11.49 10.01
C VAL A 62 1.88 -12.93 10.15
N VAL A 63 2.02 -13.66 9.06
CA VAL A 63 2.52 -15.06 9.08
C VAL A 63 3.94 -15.19 8.61
N ASP A 64 4.42 -14.26 7.81
CA ASP A 64 5.80 -14.25 7.34
C ASP A 64 6.22 -12.84 6.93
N LYS A 65 7.54 -12.62 6.85
CA LYS A 65 8.09 -11.38 6.33
C LYS A 65 9.48 -11.57 5.73
N THR A 66 9.78 -10.80 4.69
CA THR A 66 11.11 -10.71 4.08
C THR A 66 11.69 -9.31 4.29
N GLU A 67 12.82 -9.01 3.64
CA GLU A 67 13.38 -7.66 3.58
C GLU A 67 12.50 -6.68 2.76
N TRP A 68 11.62 -7.19 1.89
CA TRP A 68 10.90 -6.37 0.90
C TRP A 68 9.39 -6.35 1.06
N PHE A 69 8.81 -7.38 1.69
CA PHE A 69 7.37 -7.49 1.87
C PHE A 69 7.00 -8.22 3.16
N VAL A 70 5.76 -8.01 3.60
CA VAL A 70 5.11 -8.75 4.69
C VAL A 70 4.00 -9.62 4.10
N VAL A 71 3.80 -10.81 4.67
CA VAL A 71 2.73 -11.74 4.30
C VAL A 71 1.70 -11.80 5.43
N ILE A 72 0.45 -11.57 5.06
CA ILE A 72 -0.68 -11.54 5.98
C ILE A 72 -1.61 -12.70 5.65
N GLN A 73 -1.97 -13.46 6.68
CA GLN A 73 -2.93 -14.55 6.59
C GLN A 73 -4.34 -14.02 6.78
N ARG A 74 -5.15 -14.11 5.73
CA ARG A 74 -6.59 -13.99 5.79
C ARG A 74 -7.25 -15.33 6.04
N LYS A 75 -8.56 -15.30 6.32
CA LYS A 75 -9.41 -16.50 6.51
C LYS A 75 -9.01 -17.68 5.60
N ASN A 76 -9.01 -17.48 4.28
CA ASN A 76 -8.76 -18.55 3.31
C ASN A 76 -7.64 -18.22 2.30
N SER A 77 -6.88 -17.14 2.51
CA SER A 77 -5.85 -16.72 1.55
C SER A 77 -4.67 -16.05 2.24
N ARG A 78 -3.55 -15.94 1.53
CA ARG A 78 -2.41 -15.12 1.92
C ARG A 78 -2.30 -13.95 0.98
N GLU A 79 -2.01 -12.79 1.53
CA GLU A 79 -1.80 -11.57 0.75
C GLU A 79 -0.47 -10.95 1.18
N SER A 80 0.35 -10.59 0.20
CA SER A 80 1.64 -9.96 0.44
C SER A 80 1.57 -8.47 0.14
N PHE A 81 2.25 -7.67 0.97
CA PHE A 81 2.32 -6.22 0.83
C PHE A 81 3.78 -5.79 0.82
N LYS A 82 4.19 -5.06 -0.22
CA LYS A 82 5.57 -4.58 -0.31
C LYS A 82 5.74 -3.40 0.64
N TYR A 83 6.87 -3.32 1.32
CA TYR A 83 7.12 -2.19 2.25
C TYR A 83 7.15 -0.83 1.54
N ILE A 84 7.46 -0.81 0.24
CA ILE A 84 7.37 0.40 -0.56
C ILE A 84 5.93 0.93 -0.64
N ASP A 85 4.92 0.06 -0.63
CA ASP A 85 3.51 0.43 -0.67
C ASP A 85 3.11 1.21 0.61
N PHE A 86 3.79 0.91 1.73
CA PHE A 86 3.65 1.65 2.97
C PHE A 86 4.37 3.00 2.92
N CYS A 87 5.58 3.04 2.34
CA CYS A 87 6.31 4.30 2.19
C CYS A 87 5.54 5.32 1.34
N ILE A 88 4.94 4.88 0.23
CA ILE A 88 4.22 5.76 -0.69
C ILE A 88 2.85 6.18 -0.14
N GLY A 89 2.37 5.49 0.91
CA GLY A 89 1.10 5.74 1.59
C GLY A 89 -0.10 5.03 0.95
N ASP A 90 0.15 4.05 0.10
CA ASP A 90 -0.90 3.20 -0.47
C ASP A 90 -1.38 2.16 0.54
N VAL A 91 -0.52 1.76 1.48
CA VAL A 91 -0.89 0.93 2.63
C VAL A 91 -0.53 1.65 3.92
N GLN A 92 -1.46 1.74 4.85
CA GLN A 92 -1.24 2.36 6.15
C GLN A 92 -1.51 1.35 7.25
N VAL A 93 -0.58 1.25 8.21
CA VAL A 93 -0.81 0.51 9.45
C VAL A 93 -1.71 1.37 10.34
N MET A 94 -2.83 0.83 10.79
CA MET A 94 -3.70 1.45 11.78
C MET A 94 -3.37 0.86 13.15
N GLU A 95 -3.38 1.70 14.18
CA GLU A 95 -3.31 1.24 15.57
C GLU A 95 -4.46 0.25 15.85
N VAL A 96 -4.13 -0.82 16.57
CA VAL A 96 -5.05 -1.93 16.90
C VAL A 96 -5.54 -1.78 18.32
#